data_AF-A0A2A2W707-F1
#
_entry.id   AF-A0A2A2W707-F1
#
_cell.length_a   1.000
_cell.length_b   1.000
_cell.length_c   1.000
_cell.angle_alpha   90.00
_cell.angle_beta   90.00
_cell.angle_gamma   90.00
#
_symmetry.space_group_name_H-M   'P 1'
#
loop_
_entity.id
_entity.type
_entity.pdbx_description
1 polymer ?
#
loop_
_entity_poly.entity_id
_entity_poly.type
_entity_poly.pdbx_seq_one_letter_code
_entity_poly.pdbx_strand_id
1 'polypeptide(L)'
;MAALIMISLSLSSTVSAGLITATLTGDIRPANPDNLLVNVTVTFDDLNDTTAEWVVDINSDSHHPNIKLDAFYANLASSLDLGNAGLQDDLTFSSFVPTGWIANFNVQPSGAGAGTSTFSFEVDKGTGGGIANVTNTQSLSFTTTLTNGLYWSTSVFTGAPTLNGDAGSGQLGAHLQSLTKGPGNTTDSGFAFGMYQDSTSVPPPGMVPEPGSMVTWSLFAVGCFASARRRRQKQPTRDH
;
A
#
# COMPACT_ATOMS: atom_id res chain seq x y z
N MET A 1 -14.94 -27.69 48.60
CA MET A 1 -14.19 -27.58 47.34
C MET A 1 -14.60 -26.27 46.68
N ALA A 2 -13.70 -25.30 46.58
CA ALA A 2 -13.94 -24.01 45.93
C ALA A 2 -13.38 -24.08 44.50
N ALA A 3 -14.22 -23.82 43.50
CA ALA A 3 -13.83 -23.78 42.10
C ALA A 3 -13.28 -22.39 41.76
N LEU A 4 -12.02 -22.33 41.33
CA LEU A 4 -11.37 -21.13 40.82
C LEU A 4 -11.74 -20.98 39.34
N ILE A 5 -12.52 -19.97 38.98
CA ILE A 5 -12.80 -19.60 37.59
C ILE A 5 -11.64 -18.72 37.11
N MET A 6 -10.75 -19.28 36.30
CA MET A 6 -9.75 -18.50 35.57
C MET A 6 -10.42 -17.84 34.37
N ILE A 7 -10.55 -16.51 34.43
CA ILE A 7 -10.98 -15.69 33.29
C ILE A 7 -9.72 -15.44 32.45
N SER A 8 -9.59 -16.14 31.32
CA SER A 8 -8.56 -15.84 30.32
C SER A 8 -8.90 -14.51 29.63
N LEU A 9 -8.17 -13.44 29.95
CA LEU A 9 -8.18 -12.23 29.13
C LEU A 9 -7.44 -12.55 27.82
N SER A 10 -8.19 -12.80 26.75
CA SER A 10 -7.64 -12.70 25.40
C SER A 10 -7.39 -11.22 25.11
N LEU A 11 -6.13 -10.79 25.14
CA LEU A 11 -5.75 -9.50 24.56
C LEU A 11 -5.94 -9.61 23.06
N SER A 12 -6.98 -8.96 22.53
CA SER A 12 -7.06 -8.68 21.09
C SER A 12 -5.93 -7.70 20.77
N SER A 13 -4.90 -8.16 20.06
CA SER A 13 -3.88 -7.29 19.48
C SER A 13 -4.54 -6.44 18.41
N THR A 14 -4.47 -5.12 18.53
CA THR A 14 -4.82 -4.21 17.43
C THR A 14 -3.79 -4.42 16.32
N VAL A 15 -4.21 -5.06 15.24
CA VAL A 15 -3.45 -5.13 13.99
C VAL A 15 -3.33 -3.70 13.44
N SER A 16 -2.10 -3.22 13.26
CA SER A 16 -1.84 -1.93 12.60
C SER A 16 -1.69 -2.21 11.11
N ALA A 17 -2.68 -1.82 10.31
CA ALA A 17 -2.58 -1.97 8.86
C ALA A 17 -1.58 -0.94 8.30
N GLY A 18 -0.57 -1.42 7.57
CA GLY A 18 0.27 -0.61 6.70
C GLY A 18 -0.53 -0.13 5.48
N LEU A 19 -0.37 1.14 5.13
CA LEU A 19 -0.95 1.76 3.94
C LEU A 19 0.07 2.66 3.26
N ILE A 20 0.47 2.28 2.05
CA ILE A 20 1.32 3.08 1.18
C ILE A 20 0.50 3.54 -0.01
N THR A 21 0.57 4.82 -0.34
CA THR A 21 -0.07 5.37 -1.53
C THR A 21 0.96 6.07 -2.41
N ALA A 22 0.63 6.26 -3.69
CA ALA A 22 1.38 7.15 -4.57
C ALA A 22 0.47 7.66 -5.67
N THR A 23 0.74 8.87 -6.14
CA THR A 23 0.23 9.37 -7.42
C THR A 23 1.42 9.54 -8.35
N LEU A 24 1.40 8.82 -9.46
CA LEU A 24 2.39 8.90 -10.50
C LEU A 24 1.90 9.90 -11.54
N THR A 25 2.76 10.85 -11.87
CA THR A 25 2.49 11.88 -12.88
C THR A 25 3.49 11.75 -14.01
N GLY A 26 3.07 11.99 -15.26
CA GLY A 26 3.90 11.64 -16.40
C GLY A 26 4.38 12.75 -17.32
N ASP A 27 5.55 12.42 -17.89
CA ASP A 27 6.36 13.03 -18.94
C ASP A 27 6.45 14.56 -19.02
N ILE A 28 7.43 15.12 -18.30
CA ILE A 28 7.74 16.56 -18.34
C ILE A 28 8.26 17.06 -19.70
N ARG A 29 8.51 16.17 -20.67
CA ARG A 29 9.08 16.56 -21.96
C ARG A 29 8.00 17.21 -22.83
N PRO A 30 8.22 18.41 -23.40
CA PRO A 30 7.18 19.19 -24.09
C PRO A 30 6.50 18.53 -25.31
N ALA A 31 7.08 17.45 -25.86
CA ALA A 31 6.57 16.77 -27.06
C ALA A 31 5.70 15.54 -26.74
N ASN A 32 5.58 15.18 -25.46
CA ASN A 32 4.88 13.99 -24.99
C ASN A 32 3.55 14.35 -24.31
N PRO A 33 2.61 13.40 -24.24
CA PRO A 33 1.30 13.66 -23.64
C PRO A 33 1.42 13.91 -22.12
N ASP A 34 0.92 15.06 -21.69
CA ASP A 34 0.79 15.48 -20.29
C ASP A 34 -0.53 14.95 -19.66
N ASN A 35 -0.72 15.12 -18.36
CA ASN A 35 -1.89 14.71 -17.58
C ASN A 35 -2.04 13.18 -17.47
N LEU A 36 -0.90 12.49 -17.44
CA LEU A 36 -0.84 11.08 -17.05
C LEU A 36 -0.93 11.01 -15.53
N LEU A 37 -1.95 10.32 -15.04
CA LEU A 37 -2.24 10.14 -13.62
C LEU A 37 -2.50 8.66 -13.35
N VAL A 38 -1.67 8.06 -12.51
CA VAL A 38 -1.83 6.69 -12.03
C VAL A 38 -1.74 6.69 -10.51
N ASN A 39 -2.73 6.14 -9.84
CA ASN A 39 -2.74 5.97 -8.40
C ASN A 39 -2.30 4.57 -8.04
N VAL A 40 -1.45 4.46 -7.03
CA VAL A 40 -0.99 3.18 -6.49
C VAL A 40 -1.38 3.13 -5.02
N THR A 41 -1.91 1.99 -4.59
CA THR A 41 -2.20 1.69 -3.19
C THR A 41 -1.60 0.33 -2.85
N VAL A 42 -0.91 0.24 -1.71
CA VAL A 42 -0.40 -1.01 -1.15
C VAL A 42 -0.86 -1.14 0.28
N THR A 43 -1.48 -2.26 0.61
CA THR A 43 -1.97 -2.57 1.96
C THR A 43 -1.38 -3.88 2.46
N PHE A 44 -0.97 -3.91 3.73
CA PHE A 44 -0.40 -5.07 4.42
C PHE A 44 -0.66 -4.94 5.92
N ASP A 45 -0.52 -6.01 6.70
CA ASP A 45 -0.46 -5.92 8.16
C ASP A 45 0.99 -5.61 8.61
N ASP A 46 1.20 -4.51 9.35
CA ASP A 46 2.53 -4.06 9.76
C ASP A 46 3.11 -4.92 10.92
N LEU A 47 2.40 -5.97 11.35
CA LEU A 47 2.81 -6.91 12.39
C LEU A 47 3.12 -8.31 11.84
N ASN A 48 4.28 -8.43 11.18
CA ASN A 48 4.81 -9.69 10.63
C ASN A 48 3.97 -10.28 9.50
N ASP A 49 3.35 -9.43 8.67
CA ASP A 49 2.72 -9.90 7.44
C ASP A 49 3.76 -10.17 6.37
N THR A 50 3.63 -11.33 5.75
CA THR A 50 4.44 -11.70 4.58
C THR A 50 3.76 -11.27 3.29
N THR A 51 2.49 -10.86 3.33
CA THR A 51 1.69 -10.49 2.17
C THR A 51 1.44 -8.99 2.07
N ALA A 52 1.40 -8.47 0.85
CA ALA A 52 0.96 -7.11 0.57
C ALA A 52 0.10 -7.12 -0.70
N GLU A 53 -1.02 -6.42 -0.63
CA GLU A 53 -2.01 -6.27 -1.70
C GLU A 53 -1.76 -4.96 -2.44
N TRP A 54 -1.63 -5.03 -3.76
CA TRP A 54 -1.35 -3.89 -4.63
C TRP A 54 -2.56 -3.57 -5.49
N VAL A 55 -2.83 -2.28 -5.68
CA VAL A 55 -3.79 -1.76 -6.64
C VAL A 55 -3.14 -0.62 -7.42
N VAL A 56 -3.17 -0.72 -8.75
CA VAL A 56 -2.68 0.30 -9.69
C VAL A 56 -3.86 0.73 -10.57
N ASP A 57 -4.25 1.99 -10.44
CA ASP A 57 -5.44 2.55 -11.06
C ASP A 57 -5.11 3.76 -11.93
N ILE A 58 -5.63 3.80 -13.16
CA ILE A 58 -5.38 4.93 -14.07
C ILE A 58 -6.51 5.94 -13.90
N ASN A 59 -6.18 7.21 -13.69
CA ASN A 59 -7.16 8.28 -13.52
C ASN A 59 -6.91 9.44 -14.50
N SER A 60 -6.83 9.11 -15.79
CA SER A 60 -6.48 10.06 -16.86
C SER A 60 -7.61 10.24 -17.88
N ASP A 61 -8.85 9.88 -17.53
CA ASP A 61 -10.01 9.78 -18.43
C ASP A 61 -10.34 11.09 -19.17
N SER A 62 -10.20 12.21 -18.47
CA SER A 62 -10.46 13.56 -18.99
C SER A 62 -9.59 13.94 -20.20
N HIS A 63 -8.37 13.41 -20.29
CA HIS A 63 -7.39 13.73 -21.35
C HIS A 63 -7.07 12.54 -22.24
N HIS A 64 -7.16 11.33 -21.70
CA HIS A 64 -6.80 10.08 -22.36
C HIS A 64 -7.84 8.98 -22.06
N PRO A 65 -9.05 9.07 -22.64
CA PRO A 65 -10.14 8.14 -22.35
C PRO A 65 -9.81 6.69 -22.72
N ASN A 66 -8.94 6.48 -23.71
CA ASN A 66 -8.55 5.16 -24.22
C ASN A 66 -7.20 4.66 -23.68
N ILE A 67 -6.62 5.34 -22.69
CA ILE A 67 -5.33 4.98 -22.09
C ILE A 67 -5.33 3.55 -21.57
N LYS A 68 -4.17 2.89 -21.71
CA LYS A 68 -3.95 1.55 -21.20
C LYS A 68 -2.61 1.47 -20.49
N LEU A 69 -2.57 0.74 -19.39
CA LEU A 69 -1.31 0.35 -18.77
C LEU A 69 -0.67 -0.74 -19.62
N ASP A 70 0.61 -0.55 -19.92
CA ASP A 70 1.45 -1.56 -20.57
C ASP A 70 2.26 -2.33 -19.53
N ALA A 71 2.89 -1.58 -18.62
CA ALA A 71 3.68 -2.12 -17.53
C ALA A 71 3.70 -1.19 -16.31
N PHE A 72 3.78 -1.78 -15.13
CA PHE A 72 3.99 -1.13 -13.85
C PHE A 72 5.36 -1.51 -13.28
N TYR A 73 6.04 -0.57 -12.65
CA TYR A 73 7.39 -0.73 -12.14
C TYR A 73 7.49 -0.22 -10.71
N ALA A 74 8.29 -0.90 -9.90
CA ALA A 74 8.47 -0.51 -8.52
C ALA A 74 9.87 -0.83 -8.00
N ASN A 75 10.39 0.07 -7.17
CA ASN A 75 11.55 -0.19 -6.33
C ASN A 75 11.14 -0.57 -4.92
N LEU A 76 11.97 -1.37 -4.27
CA LEU A 76 11.88 -1.70 -2.85
C LEU A 76 13.21 -1.33 -2.16
N ALA A 77 13.18 -1.11 -0.86
CA ALA A 77 14.36 -0.79 -0.07
C ALA A 77 15.36 -1.95 -0.07
N SER A 78 16.66 -1.62 -0.05
CA SER A 78 17.75 -2.59 0.09
C SER A 78 17.86 -3.20 1.48
N SER A 79 16.98 -2.81 2.43
CA SER A 79 16.89 -3.39 3.78
C SER A 79 16.18 -4.74 3.79
N LEU A 80 15.43 -5.06 2.75
CA LEU A 80 15.30 -6.45 2.35
C LEU A 80 16.72 -6.86 1.92
N ASP A 81 17.45 -7.59 2.77
CA ASP A 81 18.77 -8.16 2.46
C ASP A 81 18.57 -9.29 1.45
N LEU A 82 18.26 -8.87 0.23
CA LEU A 82 17.95 -9.69 -0.93
C LEU A 82 19.30 -10.15 -1.48
N GLY A 83 19.97 -11.03 -0.71
CA GLY A 83 21.38 -11.41 -0.88
C GLY A 83 21.77 -11.73 -2.32
N ASN A 84 23.05 -11.96 -2.61
CA ASN A 84 23.60 -12.09 -3.98
C ASN A 84 22.86 -13.03 -4.99
N ALA A 85 21.83 -13.78 -4.59
CA ALA A 85 20.86 -14.51 -5.43
C ALA A 85 19.67 -13.68 -5.97
N GLY A 86 19.41 -12.47 -5.46
CA GLY A 86 18.47 -11.49 -6.02
C GLY A 86 17.02 -11.59 -5.52
N LEU A 87 16.21 -10.57 -5.84
CA LEU A 87 14.79 -10.40 -5.47
C LEU A 87 13.87 -11.59 -5.73
N GLN A 88 14.27 -12.50 -6.62
CA GLN A 88 13.43 -13.58 -7.16
C GLN A 88 13.17 -14.72 -6.18
N ASP A 89 14.08 -14.96 -5.23
CA ASP A 89 13.95 -16.07 -4.28
C ASP A 89 13.10 -15.67 -3.06
N ASP A 90 13.03 -14.37 -2.77
CA ASP A 90 12.42 -13.80 -1.56
C ASP A 90 11.05 -13.16 -1.81
N LEU A 91 10.66 -12.91 -3.06
CA LEU A 91 9.44 -12.20 -3.42
C LEU A 91 8.69 -12.96 -4.51
N THR A 92 7.42 -13.30 -4.25
CA THR A 92 6.54 -13.99 -5.20
C THR A 92 5.28 -13.18 -5.46
N PHE A 93 4.65 -13.42 -6.61
CA PHE A 93 3.48 -12.68 -7.08
C PHE A 93 2.31 -13.64 -7.35
N SER A 94 1.10 -13.22 -7.01
CA SER A 94 -0.11 -14.01 -7.22
C SER A 94 -1.36 -13.14 -7.35
N SER A 95 -2.51 -13.78 -7.56
CA SER A 95 -3.84 -13.13 -7.53
C SER A 95 -4.00 -11.96 -8.52
N PHE A 96 -3.33 -12.03 -9.68
CA PHE A 96 -3.44 -11.00 -10.71
C PHE A 96 -4.88 -10.84 -11.22
N VAL A 97 -5.37 -9.61 -11.14
CA VAL A 97 -6.61 -9.17 -11.78
C VAL A 97 -6.30 -7.90 -12.58
N PRO A 98 -6.52 -7.89 -13.90
CA PRO A 98 -7.00 -9.01 -14.71
C PRO A 98 -6.02 -10.19 -14.80
N THR A 99 -6.54 -11.40 -15.05
CA THR A 99 -5.71 -12.59 -15.23
C THR A 99 -4.84 -12.50 -16.49
N GLY A 100 -3.59 -12.97 -16.42
CA GLY A 100 -2.66 -13.00 -17.55
C GLY A 100 -1.56 -11.94 -17.49
N TRP A 101 -1.64 -11.01 -16.54
CA TRP A 101 -0.51 -10.18 -16.13
C TRP A 101 0.54 -11.03 -15.41
N ILE A 102 1.82 -10.68 -15.58
CA ILE A 102 2.95 -11.43 -15.04
C ILE A 102 3.95 -10.47 -14.39
N ALA A 103 4.72 -10.97 -13.42
CA ALA A 103 5.80 -10.22 -12.81
C ALA A 103 7.16 -10.68 -13.35
N ASN A 104 8.04 -9.72 -13.61
CA ASN A 104 9.39 -9.92 -14.11
C ASN A 104 10.40 -9.27 -13.16
N PHE A 105 11.48 -10.01 -12.90
CA PHE A 105 12.57 -9.59 -12.02
C PHE A 105 13.96 -9.69 -12.66
N ASN A 106 14.05 -10.37 -13.81
CA ASN A 106 15.33 -10.65 -14.42
C ASN A 106 15.96 -9.35 -14.89
N VAL A 107 17.16 -9.08 -14.36
CA VAL A 107 18.09 -8.04 -14.79
C VAL A 107 17.67 -6.59 -14.48
N GLN A 108 16.90 -6.35 -13.41
CA GLN A 108 16.38 -5.02 -13.05
C GLN A 108 15.66 -4.36 -14.24
N PRO A 109 14.37 -4.67 -14.46
CA PRO A 109 13.68 -4.29 -15.70
C PRO A 109 13.86 -2.80 -16.02
N SER A 110 14.33 -2.53 -17.25
CA SER A 110 14.43 -1.18 -17.77
C SER A 110 13.03 -0.68 -18.09
N GLY A 111 12.59 0.40 -17.45
CA GLY A 111 11.27 0.96 -17.69
C GLY A 111 11.15 1.42 -19.15
N ALA A 112 10.21 0.87 -19.90
CA ALA A 112 9.97 1.29 -21.29
C ALA A 112 9.65 2.79 -21.32
N GLY A 113 10.49 3.61 -21.96
CA GLY A 113 10.33 5.08 -21.97
C GLY A 113 10.90 5.82 -20.74
N ALA A 114 11.46 5.12 -19.76
CA ALA A 114 12.11 5.67 -18.55
C ALA A 114 13.62 5.93 -18.72
N GLY A 115 14.15 5.78 -19.94
CA GLY A 115 15.58 5.90 -20.24
C GLY A 115 16.38 4.69 -19.75
N THR A 116 17.46 4.91 -19.01
CA THR A 116 18.31 3.84 -18.42
C THR A 116 17.89 3.46 -17.00
N SER A 117 16.72 3.90 -16.54
CA SER A 117 16.22 3.61 -15.20
C SER A 117 15.82 2.14 -15.07
N THR A 118 16.32 1.47 -14.03
CA THR A 118 16.09 0.04 -13.78
C THR A 118 15.39 -0.16 -12.46
N PHE A 119 14.33 -0.96 -12.43
CA PHE A 119 13.49 -1.15 -11.25
C PHE A 119 13.72 -2.49 -10.55
N SER A 120 13.29 -2.60 -9.28
CA SER A 120 13.36 -3.87 -8.54
C SER A 120 12.49 -4.95 -9.19
N PHE A 121 11.29 -4.59 -9.63
CA PHE A 121 10.44 -5.48 -10.42
C PHE A 121 9.58 -4.71 -11.42
N GLU A 122 9.05 -5.46 -12.38
CA GLU A 122 8.06 -5.04 -13.36
C GLU A 122 6.86 -5.98 -13.30
N VAL A 123 5.67 -5.44 -13.49
CA VAL A 123 4.45 -6.19 -13.75
C VAL A 123 3.93 -5.74 -15.11
N ASP A 124 3.94 -6.64 -16.08
CA ASP A 124 3.55 -6.35 -17.45
C ASP A 124 2.43 -7.29 -17.93
N LYS A 125 1.81 -6.87 -19.03
CA LYS A 125 0.82 -7.68 -19.70
C LYS A 125 1.53 -8.86 -20.38
N GLY A 126 1.21 -10.09 -19.99
CA GLY A 126 1.79 -11.29 -20.59
C GLY A 126 1.56 -11.39 -22.11
N THR A 127 2.28 -12.29 -22.77
CA THR A 127 2.36 -12.37 -24.24
C THR A 127 1.21 -13.16 -24.91
N GLY A 128 0.12 -13.42 -24.20
CA GLY A 128 -1.06 -14.15 -24.70
C GLY A 128 -2.14 -13.24 -25.30
N GLY A 129 -2.77 -13.69 -26.39
CA GLY A 129 -3.99 -13.03 -26.89
C GLY A 129 -5.13 -13.11 -25.87
N GLY A 130 -5.96 -12.06 -25.79
CA GLY A 130 -7.17 -12.06 -24.94
C GLY A 130 -6.97 -11.62 -23.49
N ILE A 131 -5.76 -11.23 -23.09
CA ILE A 131 -5.52 -10.64 -21.76
C ILE A 131 -6.17 -9.26 -21.71
N ALA A 132 -7.00 -9.02 -20.70
CA ALA A 132 -7.72 -7.76 -20.55
C ALA A 132 -6.76 -6.60 -20.24
N ASN A 133 -7.07 -5.42 -20.79
CA ASN A 133 -6.29 -4.22 -20.54
C ASN A 133 -6.67 -3.61 -19.20
N VAL A 134 -5.67 -3.03 -18.55
CA VAL A 134 -5.88 -2.11 -17.42
C VAL A 134 -6.08 -0.72 -18.03
N THR A 135 -7.16 -0.03 -17.63
CA THR A 135 -7.67 1.21 -18.25
C THR A 135 -8.18 2.15 -17.16
N ASN A 136 -8.74 3.32 -17.52
CA ASN A 136 -9.38 4.24 -16.57
C ASN A 136 -10.55 3.63 -15.75
N THR A 137 -11.09 2.48 -16.16
CA THR A 137 -12.25 1.84 -15.49
C THR A 137 -11.94 0.43 -14.99
N GLN A 138 -10.71 -0.04 -15.20
CA GLN A 138 -10.28 -1.38 -14.84
C GLN A 138 -8.86 -1.27 -14.30
N SER A 139 -8.71 -1.34 -12.99
CA SER A 139 -7.43 -1.31 -12.31
C SER A 139 -6.70 -2.67 -12.44
N LEU A 140 -5.39 -2.64 -12.19
CA LEU A 140 -4.57 -3.81 -11.95
C LEU A 140 -4.49 -4.07 -10.45
N SER A 141 -4.70 -5.31 -10.01
CA SER A 141 -4.41 -5.72 -8.64
C SER A 141 -3.64 -7.04 -8.60
N PHE A 142 -2.79 -7.20 -7.59
CA PHE A 142 -2.02 -8.42 -7.36
C PHE A 142 -1.52 -8.47 -5.92
N THR A 143 -1.19 -9.68 -5.46
CA THR A 143 -0.61 -9.92 -4.14
C THR A 143 0.86 -10.22 -4.28
N THR A 144 1.69 -9.55 -3.50
CA THR A 144 3.10 -9.91 -3.31
C THR A 144 3.30 -10.65 -2.00
N THR A 145 4.08 -11.73 -2.00
CA THR A 145 4.42 -12.49 -0.80
C THR A 145 5.93 -12.57 -0.62
N LEU A 146 6.40 -12.14 0.55
CA LEU A 146 7.76 -12.30 1.02
C LEU A 146 7.97 -13.68 1.63
N THR A 147 9.15 -14.25 1.45
CA THR A 147 9.53 -15.56 2.02
C THR A 147 10.72 -15.41 2.99
N ASN A 148 11.28 -16.52 3.46
CA ASN A 148 12.54 -16.54 4.23
C ASN A 148 12.56 -15.70 5.52
N GLY A 149 11.40 -15.54 6.15
CA GLY A 149 11.27 -14.81 7.43
C GLY A 149 11.29 -13.28 7.28
N LEU A 150 11.11 -12.79 6.05
CA LEU A 150 10.93 -11.37 5.74
C LEU A 150 9.47 -10.95 5.90
N TYR A 151 9.26 -9.68 6.24
CA TYR A 151 7.93 -9.11 6.46
C TYR A 151 7.82 -7.73 5.82
N TRP A 152 6.61 -7.38 5.39
CA TRP A 152 6.32 -6.05 4.92
C TRP A 152 6.34 -5.06 6.08
N SER A 153 6.89 -3.88 5.80
CA SER A 153 6.81 -2.73 6.69
C SER A 153 6.85 -1.46 5.84
N THR A 154 6.38 -0.34 6.39
CA THR A 154 6.42 0.95 5.68
C THR A 154 7.84 1.36 5.25
N SER A 155 8.87 0.90 5.98
CA SER A 155 10.28 1.16 5.68
C SER A 155 10.77 0.50 4.39
N VAL A 156 10.16 -0.63 3.99
CA VAL A 156 10.47 -1.33 2.72
C VAL A 156 10.12 -0.45 1.52
N PHE A 157 9.10 0.40 1.65
CA PHE A 157 8.66 1.29 0.58
C PHE A 157 9.34 2.65 0.66
N THR A 158 9.30 3.29 1.83
CA THR A 158 9.85 4.64 2.02
C THR A 158 11.37 4.69 1.92
N GLY A 159 12.06 3.57 2.19
CA GLY A 159 13.51 3.42 2.01
C GLY A 159 13.95 3.02 0.60
N ALA A 160 13.03 2.88 -0.36
CA ALA A 160 13.35 2.47 -1.72
C ALA A 160 14.21 3.52 -2.45
N PRO A 161 15.17 3.12 -3.32
CA PRO A 161 15.96 4.05 -4.10
C PRO A 161 15.08 4.83 -5.09
N THR A 162 15.32 6.14 -5.18
CA THR A 162 14.75 6.99 -6.22
C THR A 162 15.60 6.91 -7.47
N LEU A 163 14.96 6.69 -8.62
CA LEU A 163 15.60 6.73 -9.93
C LEU A 163 15.35 8.07 -10.60
N ASN A 164 16.29 8.47 -11.46
CA ASN A 164 16.15 9.63 -12.33
C ASN A 164 16.16 9.14 -13.78
N GLY A 165 15.11 9.44 -14.51
CA GLY A 165 15.00 9.18 -15.94
C GLY A 165 14.64 10.43 -16.72
N ASP A 166 14.62 10.32 -18.05
CA ASP A 166 14.36 11.46 -18.93
C ASP A 166 12.94 12.03 -18.76
N ALA A 167 11.99 11.20 -18.30
CA ALA A 167 10.59 11.59 -18.10
C ALA A 167 10.29 12.11 -16.67
N GLY A 168 11.24 12.02 -15.74
CA GLY A 168 11.05 12.41 -14.34
C GLY A 168 11.88 11.58 -13.36
N SER A 169 11.52 11.63 -12.07
CA SER A 169 12.16 10.83 -11.03
C SER A 169 11.13 10.23 -10.08
N GLY A 170 11.43 9.04 -9.55
CA GLY A 170 10.48 8.30 -8.73
C GLY A 170 11.03 6.98 -8.20
N GLN A 171 10.30 6.40 -7.27
CA GLN A 171 10.46 5.01 -6.79
C GLN A 171 9.53 4.05 -7.53
N LEU A 172 8.47 4.59 -8.15
CA LEU A 172 7.45 3.90 -8.91
C LEU A 172 7.43 4.42 -10.34
N GLY A 173 7.02 3.55 -11.27
CA GLY A 173 6.89 3.86 -12.68
C GLY A 173 5.68 3.20 -13.32
N ALA A 174 5.09 3.84 -14.33
CA ALA A 174 4.04 3.24 -15.15
C ALA A 174 4.25 3.61 -16.62
N HIS A 175 4.39 2.62 -17.48
CA HIS A 175 4.39 2.81 -18.93
C HIS A 175 2.94 2.73 -19.44
N LEU A 176 2.53 3.78 -20.15
CA LEU A 176 1.16 4.00 -20.58
C LEU A 176 1.11 4.12 -22.11
N GLN A 177 0.09 3.52 -22.71
CA GLN A 177 -0.12 3.50 -24.15
C GLN A 177 -1.49 4.04 -24.53
N SER A 178 -1.71 4.20 -25.84
CA SER A 178 -2.96 4.72 -26.40
C SER A 178 -3.24 6.17 -25.96
N LEU A 179 -2.18 6.95 -25.78
CA LEU A 179 -2.26 8.34 -25.34
C LEU A 179 -2.76 9.23 -26.48
N THR A 180 -3.50 10.27 -26.10
CA THR A 180 -4.06 11.26 -27.03
C THR A 180 -3.07 12.41 -27.19
N LYS A 181 -2.55 12.60 -28.42
CA LYS A 181 -1.57 13.67 -28.73
C LYS A 181 -2.23 14.99 -29.18
N GLY A 182 -3.52 14.95 -29.45
CA GLY A 182 -4.32 16.08 -29.96
C GLY A 182 -5.64 15.59 -30.58
N PRO A 183 -6.52 16.51 -31.03
CA PRO A 183 -7.80 16.13 -31.63
C PRO A 183 -7.59 15.30 -32.90
N GLY A 184 -8.01 14.03 -32.85
CA GLY A 184 -8.04 13.12 -34.00
C GLY A 184 -6.79 12.26 -34.23
N ASN A 185 -5.76 12.33 -33.37
CA ASN A 185 -4.57 11.47 -33.48
C ASN A 185 -4.40 10.56 -32.25
N THR A 186 -4.38 9.26 -32.49
CA THR A 186 -4.12 8.18 -31.54
C THR A 186 -3.07 7.29 -32.20
N THR A 187 -1.86 7.09 -31.70
CA THR A 187 -1.55 6.52 -30.39
C THR A 187 -0.11 6.85 -30.02
N ASP A 188 0.10 7.63 -28.97
CA ASP A 188 1.44 7.82 -28.38
C ASP A 188 1.60 6.92 -27.14
N SER A 189 2.82 6.85 -26.61
CA SER A 189 3.11 6.25 -25.31
C SER A 189 3.86 7.23 -24.40
N GLY A 190 3.87 6.95 -23.10
CA GLY A 190 4.44 7.85 -22.11
C GLY A 190 4.75 7.10 -20.82
N PHE A 191 5.48 7.77 -19.94
CA PHE A 191 5.91 7.20 -18.67
C PHE A 191 5.56 8.13 -17.51
N ALA A 192 4.92 7.58 -16.49
CA ALA A 192 4.58 8.29 -15.25
C ALA A 192 5.47 7.83 -14.10
N PHE A 193 5.97 8.78 -13.30
CA PHE A 193 6.81 8.54 -12.13
C PHE A 193 6.11 9.00 -10.85
N GLY A 194 6.39 8.32 -9.74
CA GLY A 194 5.87 8.69 -8.43
C GLY A 194 6.74 8.20 -7.27
N MET A 195 6.47 8.75 -6.09
CA MET A 195 7.13 8.38 -4.83
C MET A 195 6.12 7.69 -3.92
N TYR A 196 6.58 6.73 -3.11
CA TYR A 196 5.75 6.17 -2.06
C TYR A 196 5.45 7.20 -0.98
N GLN A 197 4.23 7.15 -0.44
CA GLN A 197 3.76 7.97 0.67
C GLN A 197 3.18 7.08 1.77
N ASP A 198 3.75 7.18 2.96
CA ASP A 198 3.20 6.51 4.14
C ASP A 198 1.92 7.22 4.59
N SER A 199 0.79 6.50 4.47
CA SER A 199 -0.54 7.00 4.80
C SER A 199 -1.09 6.37 6.08
N THR A 200 -0.28 5.61 6.83
CA THR A 200 -0.68 4.99 8.11
C THR A 200 -1.04 6.00 9.20
N SER A 201 -0.61 7.27 9.05
CA SER A 201 -0.94 8.37 9.95
C SER A 201 -2.34 8.98 9.73
N VAL A 202 -3.05 8.57 8.67
CA VAL A 202 -4.44 8.98 8.43
C VAL A 202 -5.35 7.90 9.01
N PRO A 203 -6.03 8.14 10.15
CA PRO A 203 -6.94 7.15 10.69
C PRO A 203 -8.05 6.89 9.66
N PRO A 204 -8.42 5.62 9.40
CA PRO A 204 -9.56 5.31 8.55
C PRO A 204 -10.80 6.06 9.06
N PRO A 205 -11.60 6.69 8.18
CA PRO A 205 -12.85 7.29 8.59
C PRO A 205 -13.78 6.18 9.08
N GLY A 206 -13.82 5.95 10.40
CA GLY A 206 -14.71 4.97 11.02
C GLY A 206 -14.13 4.07 12.12
N MET A 207 -12.91 4.26 12.61
CA MET A 207 -12.44 3.53 13.79
C MET A 207 -13.21 3.98 15.05
N VAL A 208 -14.34 3.32 15.29
CA VAL A 208 -15.07 3.36 16.57
C VAL A 208 -14.18 2.68 17.62
N PRO A 209 -13.88 3.32 18.77
CA PRO A 209 -13.09 2.69 19.82
C PRO A 209 -13.71 1.37 20.28
N GLU A 210 -12.93 0.31 20.29
CA GLU A 210 -13.40 -1.02 20.69
C GLU A 210 -13.96 -1.02 22.13
N PRO A 211 -14.91 -1.92 22.45
CA PRO A 211 -15.60 -1.99 23.74
C PRO A 211 -14.67 -2.05 24.97
N GLY A 212 -13.43 -2.54 24.81
CA GLY A 212 -12.44 -2.60 25.89
C GLY A 212 -12.07 -1.22 26.44
N SER A 213 -12.11 -0.18 25.61
CA SER A 213 -11.89 1.21 26.04
C SER A 213 -13.04 1.74 26.90
N MET A 214 -14.26 1.21 26.79
CA MET A 214 -15.37 1.58 27.68
C MET A 214 -15.31 0.84 29.03
N VAL A 215 -14.66 -0.33 29.08
CA VAL A 215 -14.52 -1.13 30.31
C VAL A 215 -13.52 -0.49 31.29
N THR A 216 -12.44 0.10 30.81
CA THR A 216 -11.45 0.79 31.67
C THR A 216 -12.01 2.05 32.32
N TRP A 217 -12.83 2.82 31.59
CA TRP A 217 -13.49 4.00 32.15
C TRP A 217 -14.63 3.66 33.12
N SER A 218 -15.38 2.58 32.87
CA SER A 218 -16.45 2.14 33.78
C SER A 218 -15.93 1.53 35.08
N LEU A 219 -14.79 0.82 35.06
CA LEU A 219 -14.15 0.32 36.28
C LEU A 219 -13.56 1.45 37.16
N PHE A 220 -13.02 2.52 36.55
CA PHE A 220 -12.52 3.68 37.30
C PHE A 220 -13.65 4.44 38.00
N ALA A 221 -14.79 4.63 37.30
CA ALA A 221 -15.96 5.28 37.88
C ALA A 221 -16.52 4.51 39.09
N VAL A 222 -16.67 3.19 39.01
CA VAL A 222 -17.22 2.37 40.10
C VAL A 222 -16.29 2.34 41.33
N GLY A 223 -14.96 2.32 41.13
CA GLY A 223 -13.98 2.36 42.22
C GLY A 223 -13.99 3.67 43.01
N CYS A 224 -14.19 4.81 42.35
CA CYS A 224 -14.25 6.12 43.00
C CYS A 224 -15.54 6.33 43.83
N PHE A 225 -16.69 5.82 43.38
CA PHE A 225 -17.95 5.97 44.13
C PHE A 225 -18.04 5.05 45.36
N ALA A 226 -17.49 3.83 45.32
CA ALA A 226 -17.46 2.94 46.47
C ALA A 226 -16.55 3.48 47.61
N SER A 227 -15.46 4.16 47.24
CA SER A 227 -14.49 4.77 48.17
C SER A 227 -15.03 6.03 48.85
N ALA A 228 -15.84 6.83 48.14
CA ALA A 228 -16.45 8.03 48.68
C ALA A 228 -17.58 7.73 49.69
N ARG A 229 -18.34 6.65 49.49
CA ARG A 229 -19.47 6.28 50.37
C ARG A 229 -19.01 5.77 51.74
N ARG A 230 -17.88 5.07 51.82
CA ARG A 230 -17.31 4.58 53.09
C ARG A 230 -16.78 5.70 54.00
N ARG A 231 -16.36 6.85 53.45
CA ARG A 231 -15.84 7.97 54.26
C ARG A 231 -16.93 8.82 54.93
N ARG A 232 -18.17 8.82 54.41
CA ARG A 232 -19.29 9.59 55.00
C ARG A 232 -20.01 8.89 56.17
N GLN A 233 -19.74 7.61 56.44
CA GLN A 233 -20.39 6.88 57.53
C GLN A 233 -19.63 6.93 58.88
N LYS A 234 -18.50 7.62 58.97
CA LYS A 234 -17.72 7.75 60.23
C LYS A 234 -17.69 9.18 60.76
N GLN A 235 -18.85 9.81 60.91
CA GLN A 235 -18.93 11.05 61.69
C GLN A 235 -19.94 10.82 62.83
N PRO A 236 -19.49 10.58 64.07
CA PRO A 236 -20.38 10.50 65.21
C PRO A 236 -20.86 11.91 65.56
N THR A 237 -22.18 12.04 65.71
CA THR A 237 -22.87 13.17 66.36
C THR A 237 -22.29 13.39 67.75
N ARG A 238 -21.93 14.64 68.05
CA ARG A 238 -21.48 15.07 69.37
C ARG A 238 -22.56 16.00 69.92
N ASP A 239 -23.28 15.51 70.92
CA ASP A 239 -24.31 16.25 71.65
C ASP A 239 -23.69 17.38 72.49
N HIS A 240 -24.39 18.52 72.54
CA HIS A 240 -24.48 19.45 73.67
C HIS A 240 -25.86 20.07 73.69
#